data_AF-A0A8C6REU9-F1
#
_entry.id   AF-A0A8C6REU9-F1
#
_cell.length_a   1.000
_cell.length_b   1.000
_cell.length_c   1.000
_cell.angle_alpha   90.00
_cell.angle_beta   90.00
_cell.angle_gamma   90.00
#
_symmetry.space_group_name_H-M   'P 1'
#
loop_
_entity.id
_entity.type
_entity.pdbx_description
1 polymer ?
#
loop_
_entity_poly.entity_id
_entity_poly.type
_entity_poly.pdbx_seq_one_letter_code
_entity_poly.pdbx_strand_id
1 'polypeptide(L)'
;MEPQEKARALREPVDGPFRASGSPPPGKQERPEGGASLAAAPESTDGDSSSADGLWDLPVENAERRPECDRCSRPQKVCLCPYLPVHPLHISTHLYIIQHPAEENKVLRTVPLLAACLPQDKCKVKIGRRFSEERDAELSTVCRDSGTLILYPGAEATNLEEFILDAPVYPSTIILIDGTWSQAKDIFYKNSLFRLPKQ
;
A
#
# COMPACT_ATOMS: atom_id res chain seq x y z
N MET A 1 27.35 -47.59 -33.22
CA MET A 1 27.24 -46.59 -34.29
C MET A 1 26.88 -45.27 -33.63
N GLU A 2 27.91 -44.49 -33.27
CA GLU A 2 27.79 -43.03 -33.24
C GLU A 2 27.88 -42.51 -34.70
N PRO A 3 27.65 -41.21 -34.98
CA PRO A 3 28.67 -40.20 -34.64
C PRO A 3 28.12 -39.01 -33.83
N GLN A 4 29.01 -38.48 -32.99
CA GLN A 4 28.96 -37.18 -32.35
C GLN A 4 29.25 -36.05 -33.34
N GLU A 5 28.87 -34.82 -32.98
CA GLU A 5 29.76 -33.68 -33.23
C GLU A 5 29.74 -32.68 -32.05
N LYS A 6 30.93 -32.19 -31.72
CA LYS A 6 31.33 -31.43 -30.54
C LYS A 6 31.62 -29.95 -30.88
N ALA A 7 31.26 -29.09 -29.92
CA ALA A 7 32.01 -27.99 -29.30
C ALA A 7 32.75 -26.90 -30.12
N ARG A 8 32.71 -25.65 -29.60
CA ARG A 8 33.85 -24.89 -28.99
C ARG A 8 33.60 -23.36 -29.01
N ALA A 9 33.43 -22.70 -27.85
CA ALA A 9 34.33 -21.77 -27.11
C ALA A 9 34.61 -20.41 -27.81
N LEU A 10 34.86 -19.24 -27.19
CA LEU A 10 35.37 -18.81 -25.87
C LEU A 10 35.24 -17.25 -25.83
N ARG A 11 35.15 -16.59 -24.65
CA ARG A 11 35.98 -15.42 -24.22
C ARG A 11 35.46 -14.72 -22.95
N GLU A 12 36.25 -14.82 -21.88
CA GLU A 12 36.46 -13.84 -20.77
C GLU A 12 37.51 -12.78 -21.21
N PRO A 13 37.95 -11.73 -20.44
CA PRO A 13 37.98 -11.49 -18.97
C PRO A 13 37.55 -10.05 -18.54
N VAL A 14 37.58 -9.55 -17.27
CA VAL A 14 38.74 -9.21 -16.39
C VAL A 14 38.27 -8.80 -14.97
N ASP A 15 39.11 -9.13 -13.96
CA ASP A 15 39.17 -8.75 -12.54
C ASP A 15 38.94 -7.25 -12.18
N GLY A 16 38.34 -6.90 -11.03
CA GLY A 16 39.09 -6.65 -9.78
C GLY A 16 38.63 -5.35 -9.06
N PRO A 17 39.16 -4.98 -7.86
CA PRO A 17 38.36 -4.97 -6.61
C PRO A 17 38.13 -3.60 -5.91
N PHE A 18 37.32 -3.66 -4.84
CA PHE A 18 37.09 -2.65 -3.78
C PHE A 18 38.39 -2.12 -3.11
N ARG A 19 38.47 -0.80 -2.86
CA ARG A 19 39.20 -0.23 -1.71
C ARG A 19 38.80 1.22 -1.37
N ALA A 20 38.91 1.54 -0.08
CA ALA A 20 38.55 2.81 0.57
C ALA A 20 39.71 3.83 0.68
N SER A 21 39.36 5.09 1.01
CA SER A 21 40.01 6.04 1.95
C SER A 21 40.63 7.34 1.41
N GLY A 22 40.30 8.46 2.10
CA GLY A 22 41.09 9.70 2.30
C GLY A 22 41.15 10.70 1.14
N SER A 23 41.31 12.02 1.29
CA SER A 23 41.44 12.98 2.39
C SER A 23 41.53 14.41 1.75
N PRO A 24 41.55 15.54 2.51
CA PRO A 24 41.08 16.89 2.11
C PRO A 24 42.20 17.83 1.61
N PRO A 25 41.88 19.09 1.25
CA PRO A 25 42.82 20.19 1.53
C PRO A 25 42.09 21.53 1.92
N PRO A 26 42.75 22.70 2.02
CA PRO A 26 43.03 23.46 3.24
C PRO A 26 42.29 24.84 3.23
N GLY A 27 42.18 25.68 4.26
CA GLY A 27 43.15 26.21 5.22
C GLY A 27 43.08 27.75 5.21
N LYS A 28 43.59 28.39 6.28
CA LYS A 28 43.85 29.83 6.56
C LYS A 28 42.80 30.54 7.43
N GLN A 29 43.10 30.76 8.72
CA GLN A 29 43.81 31.92 9.34
C GLN A 29 42.88 33.14 9.44
N GLU A 30 42.81 33.95 10.50
CA GLU A 30 43.46 34.06 11.82
C GLU A 30 42.60 35.03 12.66
N ARG A 31 42.87 35.08 13.98
CA ARG A 31 42.34 35.95 15.07
C ARG A 31 42.56 37.47 14.76
N PRO A 32 42.06 38.49 15.52
CA PRO A 32 41.87 38.54 17.00
C PRO A 32 40.68 39.40 17.55
N GLU A 33 40.22 39.11 18.78
CA GLU A 33 40.29 39.92 20.02
C GLU A 33 39.38 41.17 20.15
N GLY A 34 38.66 41.23 21.28
CA GLY A 34 38.48 42.49 22.02
C GLY A 34 37.05 42.99 22.26
N GLY A 35 36.62 42.96 23.53
CA GLY A 35 36.16 44.19 24.21
C GLY A 35 34.65 44.50 24.36
N ALA A 36 34.20 44.44 25.62
CA ALA A 36 33.36 45.41 26.33
C ALA A 36 31.82 45.51 26.13
N SER A 37 31.15 45.11 27.21
CA SER A 37 29.91 45.53 27.89
C SER A 37 29.14 46.84 27.51
N LEU A 38 27.83 46.77 27.80
CA LEU A 38 26.84 47.80 28.25
C LEU A 38 25.88 48.48 27.25
N ALA A 39 24.60 48.13 27.46
CA ALA A 39 23.43 48.99 27.70
C ALA A 39 22.57 49.59 26.54
N ALA A 40 21.27 49.59 26.86
CA ALA A 40 20.17 50.47 26.43
C ALA A 40 19.34 50.10 25.18
N ALA A 41 18.04 49.87 25.44
CA ALA A 41 16.95 50.00 24.47
C ALA A 41 16.75 51.48 24.07
N PRO A 42 16.09 51.77 22.93
CA PRO A 42 14.65 51.96 23.01
C PRO A 42 13.85 51.38 21.83
N GLU A 43 12.54 51.38 22.06
CA GLU A 43 11.44 50.91 21.24
C GLU A 43 11.40 51.53 19.83
N SER A 44 11.02 50.71 18.85
CA SER A 44 10.14 51.14 17.77
C SER A 44 9.42 49.91 17.23
N THR A 45 8.17 49.80 17.68
CA THR A 45 7.11 48.96 17.15
C THR A 45 7.02 49.09 15.63
N ASP A 46 7.11 47.97 14.93
CA ASP A 46 6.34 47.64 13.73
C ASP A 46 6.66 46.18 13.37
N GLY A 47 6.24 45.30 14.28
CA GLY A 47 6.22 43.86 14.06
C GLY A 47 4.78 43.42 14.10
N ASP A 48 4.11 43.41 12.94
CA ASP A 48 2.84 42.71 12.76
C ASP A 48 3.13 41.19 12.76
N SER A 49 3.62 40.70 13.89
CA SER A 49 3.71 39.30 14.22
C SER A 49 2.44 39.02 15.00
N SER A 50 1.41 38.56 14.29
CA SER A 50 0.25 37.90 14.89
C SER A 50 0.74 36.75 15.77
N SER A 51 1.00 37.07 17.05
CA SER A 51 1.56 36.15 18.03
C SER A 51 0.46 35.16 18.40
N ALA A 52 0.62 33.92 17.93
CA ALA A 52 -0.29 32.82 18.23
C ALA A 52 -0.17 32.31 19.69
N ASP A 53 0.42 33.11 20.59
CA ASP A 53 0.83 32.72 21.94
C ASP A 53 -0.34 32.37 22.88
N GLY A 54 -1.58 32.63 22.49
CA GLY A 54 -2.79 32.28 23.26
C GLY A 54 -3.67 31.20 22.64
N LEU A 55 -3.27 30.59 21.52
CA LEU A 55 -4.14 29.63 20.81
C LEU A 55 -4.34 28.31 21.59
N TRP A 56 -3.39 27.97 22.46
CA TRP A 56 -3.42 26.75 23.29
C TRP A 56 -4.31 26.89 24.54
N ASP A 57 -4.61 28.12 24.95
CA ASP A 57 -5.46 28.43 26.11
C ASP A 57 -6.95 28.48 25.75
N LEU A 58 -7.28 28.36 24.45
CA LEU A 58 -8.67 28.27 24.02
C LEU A 58 -9.30 26.97 24.56
N PRO A 59 -10.47 27.06 25.20
CA PRO A 59 -11.15 25.88 25.72
C PRO A 59 -11.43 24.91 24.57
N VAL A 60 -10.89 23.70 24.68
CA VAL A 60 -11.23 22.61 23.77
C VAL A 60 -12.68 22.23 24.04
N GLU A 61 -13.58 22.59 23.12
CA GLU A 61 -14.94 22.07 23.16
C GLU A 61 -14.87 20.56 23.02
N ASN A 62 -15.20 19.85 24.11
CA ASN A 62 -15.37 18.40 24.10
C ASN A 62 -16.66 18.07 23.35
N ALA A 63 -16.58 18.06 22.03
CA ALA A 63 -17.67 17.59 21.18
C ALA A 63 -17.82 16.07 21.34
N GLU A 64 -19.02 15.62 21.69
CA GLU A 64 -19.32 14.19 21.74
C GLU A 64 -19.03 13.53 20.39
N ARG A 65 -18.36 12.38 20.43
CA ARG A 65 -18.12 11.60 19.21
C ARG A 65 -19.46 11.15 18.65
N ARG A 66 -19.62 11.28 17.34
CA ARG A 66 -20.80 10.79 16.64
C ARG A 66 -20.93 9.28 16.87
N PRO A 67 -22.15 8.76 17.11
CA PRO A 67 -22.34 7.33 17.27
C PRO A 67 -21.99 6.60 15.97
N GLU A 68 -21.29 5.47 16.12
CA GLU A 68 -20.84 4.61 15.02
C GLU A 68 -21.66 3.33 14.96
N CYS A 69 -21.64 2.66 13.81
CA CYS A 69 -22.29 1.37 13.61
C CYS A 69 -21.36 0.23 14.07
N ASP A 70 -21.84 -0.65 14.94
CA ASP A 70 -21.04 -1.77 15.45
C ASP A 70 -20.59 -2.78 14.37
N ARG A 71 -21.28 -2.83 13.22
CA ARG A 71 -20.97 -3.74 12.12
C ARG A 71 -19.89 -3.21 11.18
N CYS A 72 -19.92 -1.92 10.83
CA CYS A 72 -19.04 -1.35 9.81
C CYS A 72 -18.21 -0.15 10.27
N SER A 73 -18.40 0.31 11.51
CA SER A 73 -17.75 1.47 12.13
C SER A 73 -17.98 2.81 11.42
N ARG A 74 -18.97 2.87 10.50
CA ARG A 74 -19.40 4.14 9.89
C ARG A 74 -20.27 4.93 10.88
N PRO A 75 -20.23 6.28 10.85
CA PRO A 75 -21.19 7.08 11.61
C PRO A 75 -22.63 6.71 11.23
N GLN A 76 -23.50 6.59 12.22
CA GLN A 76 -24.86 6.07 12.02
C GLN A 76 -25.64 6.79 10.91
N LYS A 77 -25.49 8.12 10.80
CA LYS A 77 -26.17 8.96 9.80
C LYS A 77 -25.84 8.62 8.34
N VAL A 78 -24.69 7.99 8.07
CA VAL A 78 -24.22 7.63 6.72
C VAL A 78 -23.94 6.12 6.62
N CYS A 79 -24.49 5.35 7.55
CA CYS A 79 -24.33 3.91 7.57
C CYS A 79 -25.16 3.27 6.44
N LEU A 80 -24.56 2.30 5.75
CA LEU A 80 -25.22 1.55 4.68
C LEU A 80 -25.69 0.17 5.12
N CYS A 81 -25.34 -0.28 6.34
CA CYS A 81 -25.74 -1.58 6.87
C CYS A 81 -27.25 -1.87 6.81
N PRO A 82 -28.16 -0.89 7.04
CA PRO A 82 -29.60 -1.14 6.93
C PRO A 82 -30.09 -1.53 5.54
N TYR A 83 -29.33 -1.21 4.49
CA TYR A 83 -29.67 -1.49 3.09
C TYR A 83 -28.94 -2.70 2.52
N LEU A 84 -28.10 -3.37 3.33
CA LEU A 84 -27.43 -4.59 2.89
C LEU A 84 -28.44 -5.74 2.81
N PRO A 85 -28.19 -6.76 1.97
CA PRO A 85 -28.99 -7.97 1.93
C PRO A 85 -29.19 -8.57 3.32
N VAL A 86 -30.42 -9.02 3.61
CA VAL A 86 -30.78 -9.66 4.88
C VAL A 86 -30.00 -10.98 5.07
N HIS A 87 -29.75 -11.68 3.97
CA HIS A 87 -28.94 -12.89 3.93
C HIS A 87 -27.72 -12.69 3.03
N PRO A 88 -26.55 -13.28 3.37
CA PRO A 88 -25.38 -13.23 2.51
C PRO A 88 -25.67 -13.73 1.10
N LEU A 89 -25.08 -13.08 0.11
CA LEU A 89 -25.22 -13.43 -1.30
C LEU A 89 -24.55 -14.78 -1.57
N HIS A 90 -25.25 -15.68 -2.25
CA HIS A 90 -24.67 -16.96 -2.63
C HIS A 90 -23.73 -16.78 -3.83
N ILE A 91 -22.44 -17.06 -3.63
CA ILE A 91 -21.42 -16.99 -4.67
C ILE A 91 -20.62 -18.29 -4.73
N SER A 92 -20.27 -18.72 -5.94
CA SER A 92 -19.40 -19.89 -6.19
C SER A 92 -17.92 -19.53 -6.01
N THR A 93 -17.52 -18.35 -6.45
CA THR A 93 -16.14 -17.82 -6.42
C THR A 93 -15.72 -17.32 -5.04
N HIS A 94 -14.46 -17.52 -4.66
CA HIS A 94 -13.85 -16.94 -3.47
C HIS A 94 -13.24 -15.58 -3.79
N LEU A 95 -13.37 -14.62 -2.88
CA LEU A 95 -12.78 -13.29 -3.00
C LEU A 95 -11.61 -13.14 -2.03
N TYR A 96 -10.45 -12.73 -2.55
CA TYR A 96 -9.30 -12.28 -1.77
C TYR A 96 -9.12 -10.78 -1.95
N ILE A 97 -9.35 -10.01 -0.90
CA ILE A 97 -9.20 -8.56 -0.91
C ILE A 97 -7.84 -8.21 -0.31
N ILE A 98 -6.95 -7.68 -1.13
CA ILE A 98 -5.66 -7.14 -0.73
C ILE A 98 -5.83 -5.66 -0.44
N GLN A 99 -5.98 -5.32 0.84
CA GLN A 99 -6.30 -3.96 1.27
C GLN A 99 -5.04 -3.18 1.66
N HIS A 100 -4.90 -1.98 1.12
CA HIS A 100 -3.83 -1.07 1.53
C HIS A 100 -4.06 -0.59 2.98
N PRO A 101 -3.03 -0.53 3.86
CA PRO A 101 -3.22 -0.15 5.27
C PRO A 101 -3.82 1.25 5.52
N ALA A 102 -3.67 2.17 4.56
CA ALA A 102 -4.29 3.50 4.67
C ALA A 102 -5.80 3.48 4.43
N GLU A 103 -6.34 2.42 3.82
CA GLU A 103 -7.78 2.27 3.58
C GLU A 103 -8.51 1.69 4.80
N GLU A 104 -7.83 0.85 5.60
CA GLU A 104 -8.40 0.21 6.79
C GLU A 104 -9.01 1.23 7.76
N ASN A 105 -8.31 2.36 7.95
CA ASN A 105 -8.67 3.41 8.89
C ASN A 105 -9.60 4.49 8.28
N LYS A 106 -10.04 4.32 7.03
CA LYS A 106 -10.99 5.27 6.45
C LYS A 106 -12.38 5.07 7.04
N VAL A 107 -12.97 6.17 7.49
CA VAL A 107 -14.33 6.22 8.05
C VAL A 107 -15.36 5.62 7.09
N LEU A 108 -15.24 5.87 5.78
CA LEU A 108 -16.17 5.40 4.75
C LEU A 108 -15.63 4.21 3.94
N ARG A 109 -15.04 3.23 4.63
CA ARG A 109 -14.50 2.01 4.03
C ARG A 109 -15.58 1.08 3.47
N THR A 110 -15.31 0.48 2.33
CA THR A 110 -16.22 -0.40 1.56
C THR A 110 -16.05 -1.86 1.92
N VAL A 111 -14.82 -2.29 2.23
CA VAL A 111 -14.49 -3.70 2.52
C VAL A 111 -15.36 -4.34 3.61
N PRO A 112 -15.66 -3.71 4.77
CA PRO A 112 -16.54 -4.33 5.76
C PRO A 112 -17.98 -4.50 5.27
N LEU A 113 -18.46 -3.60 4.39
CA LEU A 113 -19.79 -3.73 3.80
C LEU A 113 -19.83 -4.90 2.82
N LEU A 114 -18.79 -5.05 1.98
CA LEU A 114 -18.66 -6.18 1.06
C LEU A 114 -18.56 -7.51 1.82
N ALA A 115 -17.67 -7.61 2.81
CA ALA A 115 -17.52 -8.81 3.63
C ALA A 115 -18.83 -9.16 4.37
N ALA A 116 -19.57 -8.15 4.83
CA ALA A 116 -20.88 -8.32 5.46
C ALA A 116 -21.96 -8.89 4.52
N CYS A 117 -21.82 -8.72 3.20
CA CYS A 117 -22.76 -9.22 2.20
C CYS A 117 -22.44 -10.64 1.72
N LEU A 118 -21.31 -11.22 2.12
CA LEU A 118 -20.80 -12.49 1.60
C LEU A 118 -20.68 -13.55 2.70
N PRO A 119 -20.72 -14.84 2.34
CA PRO A 119 -20.39 -15.92 3.28
C PRO A 119 -18.96 -15.73 3.83
N GLN A 120 -18.78 -16.03 5.12
CA GLN A 120 -17.50 -15.80 5.82
C GLN A 120 -16.34 -16.61 5.24
N ASP A 121 -16.63 -17.77 4.65
CA ASP A 121 -15.67 -18.65 3.98
C ASP A 121 -15.34 -18.19 2.56
N LYS A 122 -16.13 -17.27 1.97
CA LYS A 122 -15.99 -16.81 0.59
C LYS A 122 -15.30 -15.46 0.45
N CYS A 123 -15.05 -14.72 1.53
CA CYS A 123 -14.38 -13.42 1.46
C CYS A 123 -13.25 -13.33 2.48
N LYS A 124 -12.00 -13.27 1.99
CA LYS A 124 -10.81 -13.13 2.83
C LYS A 124 -10.14 -11.79 2.59
N VAL A 125 -9.91 -11.03 3.66
CA VAL A 125 -9.26 -9.72 3.60
C VAL A 125 -7.84 -9.84 4.15
N LYS A 126 -6.86 -9.33 3.41
CA LYS A 126 -5.45 -9.26 3.82
C LYS A 126 -4.96 -7.84 3.71
N ILE A 127 -4.55 -7.27 4.85
CA ILE A 127 -4.11 -5.88 4.94
C ILE A 127 -2.59 -5.84 4.86
N GLY A 128 -2.05 -5.06 3.92
CA GLY A 128 -0.61 -4.96 3.77
C GLY A 128 -0.18 -4.30 2.47
N ARG A 129 1.11 -3.95 2.43
CA ARG A 129 1.76 -3.43 1.20
C ARG A 129 2.66 -4.45 0.54
N ARG A 130 3.14 -5.43 1.30
CA ARG A 130 4.14 -6.41 0.86
C ARG A 130 3.79 -7.81 1.35
N PHE A 131 3.66 -8.73 0.42
CA PHE A 131 3.36 -10.14 0.61
C PHE A 131 4.48 -10.96 -0.01
N SER A 132 4.92 -12.00 0.69
CA SER A 132 5.91 -12.95 0.21
C SER A 132 5.49 -14.34 0.66
N GLU A 133 6.03 -15.36 0.02
CA GLU A 133 5.68 -16.76 0.28
C GLU A 133 5.97 -17.16 1.74
N GLU A 134 7.02 -16.60 2.34
CA GLU A 134 7.41 -16.88 3.72
C GLU A 134 6.49 -16.22 4.74
N ARG A 135 5.95 -15.03 4.42
CA ARG A 135 5.03 -14.30 5.31
C ARG A 135 3.60 -14.77 5.16
N ASP A 136 3.24 -15.29 3.98
CA ASP A 136 1.87 -15.65 3.66
C ASP A 136 1.81 -16.82 2.66
N ALA A 137 2.04 -18.03 3.18
CA ALA A 137 2.01 -19.27 2.41
C ALA A 137 0.63 -19.55 1.78
N GLU A 138 -0.45 -19.13 2.45
CA GLU A 138 -1.80 -19.28 1.94
C GLU A 138 -2.03 -18.40 0.72
N LEU A 139 -1.66 -17.11 0.77
CA LEU A 139 -1.78 -16.21 -0.38
C LEU A 139 -0.89 -16.67 -1.53
N SER A 140 0.33 -17.16 -1.23
CA SER A 140 1.20 -17.76 -2.24
C SER A 140 0.53 -18.94 -2.96
N THR A 141 -0.11 -19.84 -2.20
CA THR A 141 -0.84 -21.00 -2.76
C THR A 141 -1.98 -20.54 -3.66
N VAL A 142 -2.78 -19.57 -3.21
CA VAL A 142 -3.87 -18.99 -4.01
C VAL A 142 -3.33 -18.36 -5.29
N CYS A 143 -2.26 -17.58 -5.23
CA CYS A 143 -1.70 -16.94 -6.42
C CYS A 143 -1.14 -17.93 -7.46
N ARG A 144 -0.78 -19.15 -7.05
CA ARG A 144 -0.26 -20.20 -7.95
C ARG A 144 -1.37 -21.07 -8.54
N ASP A 145 -2.58 -20.99 -8.01
CA ASP A 145 -3.71 -21.77 -8.51
C ASP A 145 -4.18 -21.26 -9.88
N SER A 146 -4.36 -22.17 -10.84
CA SER A 146 -4.74 -21.82 -12.21
C SER A 146 -6.16 -21.25 -12.35
N GLY A 147 -7.03 -21.48 -11.35
CA GLY A 147 -8.38 -20.93 -11.27
C GLY A 147 -8.45 -19.57 -10.57
N THR A 148 -7.31 -18.97 -10.25
CA THR A 148 -7.22 -17.65 -9.63
C THR A 148 -6.97 -16.56 -10.67
N LEU A 149 -7.79 -15.51 -10.61
CA LEU A 149 -7.63 -14.28 -11.36
C LEU A 149 -7.27 -13.13 -10.42
N ILE A 150 -6.59 -12.11 -10.95
CA ILE A 150 -6.39 -10.85 -10.25
C ILE A 150 -6.95 -9.70 -11.08
N LEU A 151 -7.91 -8.95 -10.53
CA LEU A 151 -8.46 -7.81 -11.23
C LEU A 151 -7.51 -6.61 -11.07
N TYR A 152 -6.67 -6.41 -12.08
CA TYR A 152 -5.77 -5.27 -12.14
C TYR A 152 -5.43 -4.92 -13.59
N PRO A 153 -5.43 -3.64 -13.99
CA PRO A 153 -5.11 -3.26 -15.36
C PRO A 153 -3.62 -3.45 -15.67
N GLY A 154 -3.32 -4.18 -16.72
CA GLY A 154 -1.96 -4.45 -17.19
C GLY A 154 -1.90 -4.66 -18.70
N ALA A 155 -0.69 -4.69 -19.26
CA ALA A 155 -0.50 -4.89 -20.70
C ALA A 155 -1.02 -6.26 -21.19
N GLU A 156 -0.98 -7.26 -20.33
CA GLU A 156 -1.46 -8.63 -20.57
C GLU A 156 -2.86 -8.86 -19.99
N ALA A 157 -3.54 -7.81 -19.51
CA ALA A 157 -4.87 -7.96 -18.90
C ALA A 157 -5.90 -8.24 -20.00
N THR A 158 -6.72 -9.26 -19.79
CA THR A 158 -7.82 -9.60 -20.69
C THR A 158 -9.13 -9.06 -20.12
N ASN A 159 -10.05 -8.67 -20.99
CA ASN A 159 -11.37 -8.28 -20.54
C ASN A 159 -12.09 -9.50 -19.91
N LEU A 160 -12.80 -9.29 -18.79
CA LEU A 160 -13.41 -10.38 -18.04
C LEU A 160 -14.53 -11.05 -18.83
N GLU A 161 -15.30 -10.28 -19.59
CA GLU A 161 -16.37 -10.81 -20.44
C GLU A 161 -15.79 -11.71 -21.54
N GLU A 162 -14.68 -11.32 -22.17
CA GLU A 162 -13.96 -12.16 -23.15
C GLU A 162 -13.44 -13.46 -22.52
N PHE A 163 -12.83 -13.37 -21.33
CA PHE A 163 -12.31 -14.53 -20.61
C PHE A 163 -13.39 -15.60 -20.34
N ILE A 164 -14.59 -15.16 -19.92
CA ILE A 164 -15.71 -16.07 -19.61
C ILE A 164 -16.24 -16.76 -20.87
N LEU A 165 -16.15 -16.13 -22.04
CA LEU A 165 -16.57 -16.70 -23.32
C LEU A 165 -15.59 -17.77 -23.81
N ASP A 166 -14.28 -17.54 -23.67
CA ASP A 166 -13.23 -18.42 -24.18
C ASP A 166 -12.98 -19.64 -23.28
N ALA A 167 -13.26 -19.52 -21.98
CA ALA A 167 -13.13 -20.60 -21.02
C ALA A 167 -14.44 -20.78 -20.24
N PRO A 168 -15.23 -21.85 -20.48
CA PRO A 168 -16.45 -22.12 -19.72
C PRO A 168 -16.19 -22.53 -18.25
N VAL A 169 -14.94 -22.46 -17.80
CA VAL A 169 -14.54 -22.71 -16.42
C VAL A 169 -14.49 -21.37 -15.69
N TYR A 170 -15.49 -21.12 -14.85
CA TYR A 170 -15.53 -19.94 -14.00
C TYR A 170 -14.36 -19.92 -13.01
N PRO A 171 -13.79 -18.73 -12.72
CA PRO A 171 -12.70 -18.63 -11.77
C PRO A 171 -13.15 -19.08 -10.38
N SER A 172 -12.31 -19.91 -9.75
CA SER A 172 -12.53 -20.38 -8.39
C SER A 172 -12.23 -19.27 -7.37
N THR A 173 -11.29 -18.38 -7.71
CA THR A 173 -10.87 -17.27 -6.85
C THR A 173 -10.61 -16.01 -7.65
N ILE A 174 -11.02 -14.86 -7.11
CA ILE A 174 -10.69 -13.54 -7.64
C ILE A 174 -9.97 -12.73 -6.56
N ILE A 175 -8.80 -12.20 -6.90
CA ILE A 175 -8.03 -11.27 -6.10
C ILE A 175 -8.39 -9.83 -6.51
N LEU A 176 -8.73 -9.01 -5.52
CA LEU A 176 -9.05 -7.58 -5.67
C LEU A 176 -8.05 -6.76 -4.85
N ILE A 177 -7.58 -5.63 -5.40
CA ILE A 177 -6.71 -4.71 -4.65
C ILE A 177 -7.53 -3.49 -4.21
N ASP A 178 -7.72 -3.33 -2.90
CA ASP A 178 -8.45 -2.20 -2.31
C ASP A 178 -7.48 -1.08 -1.94
N GLY A 179 -7.61 0.04 -2.65
CA GLY A 179 -6.73 1.20 -2.52
C GLY A 179 -7.01 2.26 -3.57
N THR A 180 -6.44 3.46 -3.39
CA THR A 180 -6.34 4.43 -4.48
C THR A 180 -5.50 3.87 -5.63
N TRP A 181 -5.62 4.42 -6.84
CA TRP A 181 -4.82 3.98 -7.99
C TRP A 181 -3.32 3.89 -7.70
N SER A 182 -2.76 4.88 -7.00
CA SER A 182 -1.35 4.88 -6.61
C SER A 182 -1.02 3.76 -5.62
N GLN A 183 -1.89 3.51 -4.63
CA GLN A 183 -1.70 2.45 -3.65
C GLN A 183 -1.84 1.06 -4.26
N ALA A 184 -2.85 0.84 -5.11
CA ALA A 184 -3.08 -0.43 -5.79
C ALA A 184 -1.92 -0.77 -6.72
N LYS A 185 -1.43 0.23 -7.48
CA LYS A 185 -0.20 0.11 -8.27
C LYS A 185 1.00 -0.25 -7.39
N ASP A 186 1.19 0.45 -6.26
CA ASP A 186 2.30 0.17 -5.36
C ASP A 186 2.28 -1.28 -4.84
N ILE A 187 1.11 -1.76 -4.41
CA ILE A 187 0.90 -3.16 -3.99
C ILE A 187 1.20 -4.12 -5.14
N PHE A 188 0.63 -3.91 -6.33
CA PHE A 188 0.78 -4.84 -7.44
C PHE A 188 2.24 -4.97 -7.90
N TYR A 189 2.97 -3.86 -8.02
CA TYR A 189 4.35 -3.87 -8.53
C TYR A 189 5.39 -4.27 -7.47
N LYS A 190 5.11 -4.11 -6.17
CA LYS A 190 6.04 -4.52 -5.10
C LYS A 190 5.93 -6.00 -4.72
N ASN A 191 4.96 -6.73 -5.27
CA ASN A 191 4.67 -8.12 -4.93
C ASN A 191 4.69 -8.99 -6.19
N SER A 192 5.79 -9.73 -6.37
CA SER A 192 5.94 -10.64 -7.52
C SER A 192 4.87 -11.73 -7.56
N LEU A 193 4.33 -12.14 -6.40
CA LEU A 193 3.24 -13.12 -6.30
C LEU A 193 2.01 -12.73 -7.13
N PHE A 194 1.71 -11.43 -7.27
CA PHE A 194 0.55 -10.95 -8.02
C PHE A 194 0.75 -10.96 -9.53
N ARG A 195 1.92 -11.40 -10.03
CA ARG A 195 2.18 -11.66 -11.44
C ARG A 195 1.91 -13.10 -11.87
N LEU A 196 1.65 -13.98 -10.90
CA LEU A 196 1.39 -15.39 -11.16
C LEU A 196 -0.05 -15.64 -11.67
N PRO A 197 -1.10 -15.05 -11.05
CA PRO A 197 -2.46 -15.18 -11.56
C PRO A 197 -2.64 -14.47 -12.90
N LYS A 198 -3.61 -14.92 -13.69
CA LYS A 198 -4.03 -14.20 -14.90
C LYS A 198 -4.73 -12.88 -14.51
N GLN A 199 -4.50 -11.84 -15.31
CA GLN A 199 -5.11 -10.51 -15.17
C GLN A 199 -6.35 -10.37 -16.04
#